data_AF-A0A839NH16-F1
#
_entry.id   AF-A0A839NH16-F1
#
_cell.length_a   1.000
_cell.length_b   1.000
_cell.length_c   1.000
_cell.angle_alpha   90.00
_cell.angle_beta   90.00
_cell.angle_gamma   90.00
#
_symmetry.space_group_name_H-M   'P 1'
#
loop_
_entity.id
_entity.type
_entity.pdbx_description
1 polymer ?
#
loop_
_entity_poly.entity_id
_entity_poly.type
_entity_poly.pdbx_seq_one_letter_code
_entity_poly.pdbx_strand_id
1 'polypeptide(L)'
;MQSVNFRVSRDAAGRMLGDAAGLRTLLSFVETQQRARGMDIATRIHLDIAEAIVDAHIEELTEPGLSRAAAEALRTDPRCRVVVAALHYVATRDCPPYVVGAREPDDLEMLRWATGLAQAACPVG
;
A
#
# COMPACT_ATOMS: atom_id res chain seq x y z
N MET A 1 15.45 0.90 -8.18
CA MET A 1 15.75 0.59 -6.77
C MET A 1 14.68 -0.39 -6.29
N GLN A 2 14.99 -1.67 -6.08
CA GLN A 2 14.02 -2.59 -5.43
C GLN A 2 14.74 -3.22 -4.23
N SER A 3 14.49 -2.69 -3.04
CA SER A 3 15.01 -3.27 -1.80
C SER A 3 14.40 -4.67 -1.60
N VAL A 4 15.13 -5.55 -0.92
CA VAL A 4 14.63 -6.90 -0.58
C VAL A 4 13.34 -6.80 0.22
N ASN A 5 13.27 -5.84 1.16
CA ASN A 5 12.10 -5.57 1.98
C ASN A 5 10.88 -5.14 1.15
N PHE A 6 11.06 -4.28 0.15
CA PHE A 6 9.96 -3.90 -0.71
C PHE A 6 9.47 -5.05 -1.60
N ARG A 7 10.37 -5.97 -2.02
CA ARG A 7 9.96 -7.19 -2.74
C ARG A 7 9.06 -8.07 -1.88
N VAL A 8 9.40 -8.28 -0.61
CA VAL A 8 8.56 -9.04 0.34
C VAL A 8 7.18 -8.38 0.47
N SER A 9 7.13 -7.06 0.64
CA SER A 9 5.86 -6.33 0.71
C SER A 9 5.06 -6.38 -0.59
N ARG A 10 5.72 -6.39 -1.75
CA ARG A 10 5.05 -6.53 -3.04
C ARG A 10 4.42 -7.91 -3.22
N ASP A 11 5.11 -8.96 -2.79
CA ASP A 11 4.60 -10.34 -2.84
C ASP A 11 3.44 -10.52 -1.84
N ALA A 12 3.52 -9.89 -0.65
CA ALA A 12 2.41 -9.81 0.29
C ALA A 12 1.20 -9.10 -0.32
N ALA A 13 1.39 -7.91 -0.89
CA ALA A 13 0.33 -7.14 -1.55
C ALA A 13 -0.36 -7.93 -2.67
N GLY A 14 0.38 -8.72 -3.44
CA GLY A 14 -0.15 -9.62 -4.47
C GLY A 14 -1.20 -10.61 -3.94
N ARG A 15 -1.04 -11.07 -2.69
CA ARG A 15 -1.97 -11.99 -2.03
C ARG A 15 -3.16 -11.26 -1.39
N MET A 16 -3.01 -9.98 -1.04
CA MET A 16 -4.00 -9.20 -0.30
C MET A 16 -4.99 -8.45 -1.21
N LEU A 17 -4.61 -8.13 -2.45
CA LEU A 17 -5.44 -7.33 -3.39
C LEU A 17 -6.86 -7.83 -3.61
N GLY A 18 -7.12 -9.12 -3.44
CA GLY A 18 -8.46 -9.70 -3.57
C GLY A 18 -9.16 -9.98 -2.25
N ASP A 19 -8.53 -9.66 -1.13
CA ASP A 19 -9.00 -9.97 0.21
C ASP A 19 -9.29 -8.66 0.97
N ALA A 20 -10.54 -8.22 0.90
CA ALA A 20 -11.00 -7.03 1.59
C ALA A 20 -10.80 -7.10 3.12
N ALA A 21 -10.85 -8.29 3.72
CA ALA A 21 -10.61 -8.43 5.16
C ALA A 21 -9.12 -8.27 5.50
N GLY A 22 -8.24 -8.86 4.68
CA GLY A 22 -6.79 -8.69 4.77
C GLY A 22 -6.38 -7.23 4.59
N LEU A 23 -6.98 -6.51 3.64
CA LEU A 23 -6.71 -5.08 3.41
C LEU A 23 -7.17 -4.21 4.60
N ARG A 24 -8.37 -4.44 5.14
CA ARG A 24 -8.82 -3.74 6.37
C ARG A 24 -7.88 -4.00 7.55
N THR A 25 -7.43 -5.24 7.70
CA THR A 25 -6.45 -5.61 8.74
C THR A 25 -5.14 -4.84 8.58
N LEU A 26 -4.66 -4.70 7.34
CA LEU A 26 -3.46 -3.90 7.04
C LEU A 26 -3.64 -2.44 7.44
N LEU A 27 -4.76 -1.81 7.09
CA LEU A 27 -5.03 -0.41 7.44
C LEU A 27 -5.04 -0.20 8.96
N SER A 28 -5.73 -1.06 9.71
CA SER A 28 -5.71 -0.99 11.18
C SER A 28 -4.30 -1.17 11.76
N PHE A 29 -3.49 -2.04 11.17
CA PHE A 29 -2.12 -2.27 11.60
C PHE A 29 -1.22 -1.06 11.31
N VAL A 30 -1.35 -0.46 10.11
CA VAL A 30 -0.64 0.77 9.74
C VAL A 30 -1.00 1.89 10.71
N GLU A 31 -2.28 2.14 10.95
CA GLU A 31 -2.73 3.17 11.88
C GLU A 31 -2.12 2.99 13.28
N THR A 32 -2.11 1.75 13.79
CA THR A 32 -1.53 1.41 15.09
C THR A 32 -0.03 1.70 15.15
N GLN A 33 0.72 1.27 14.13
CA GLN A 33 2.16 1.48 14.05
C GLN A 33 2.51 2.97 13.95
N GLN A 34 1.71 3.74 13.21
CA GLN A 34 2.00 5.14 12.96
C GLN A 34 1.73 6.04 14.16
N ARG A 35 0.68 5.72 14.92
CA ARG A 35 0.45 6.36 16.22
C ARG A 35 1.63 6.14 17.19
N ALA A 36 2.33 5.02 17.10
CA ALA A 36 3.46 4.70 17.96
C ALA A 36 4.77 5.41 17.56
N ARG A 37 4.98 5.67 16.26
CA ARG A 37 6.29 6.12 15.74
C ARG A 37 6.49 7.63 15.70
N GLY A 38 5.41 8.42 15.77
CA GLY A 38 5.50 9.88 15.66
C GLY A 38 5.90 10.30 14.24
N MET A 39 4.90 10.54 13.40
CA MET A 39 5.08 10.80 11.98
C MET A 39 5.10 12.30 11.65
N ASP A 40 5.97 12.73 10.73
CA ASP A 40 5.94 14.09 10.20
C ASP A 40 4.73 14.34 9.27
N ILE A 41 4.40 15.61 9.07
CA ILE A 41 3.21 16.02 8.31
C ILE A 41 3.24 15.53 6.86
N ALA A 42 4.41 15.53 6.20
CA ALA A 42 4.50 15.13 4.79
C ALA A 42 4.24 13.63 4.63
N THR A 43 4.81 12.81 5.52
CA THR A 43 4.56 11.37 5.54
C THR A 43 3.09 11.08 5.83
N ARG A 44 2.46 11.87 6.72
CA ARG A 44 1.04 11.71 7.07
C ARG A 44 0.12 11.95 5.91
N ILE A 45 0.35 13.01 5.13
CA ILE A 45 -0.46 13.31 3.94
C ILE A 45 -0.41 12.15 2.94
N HIS A 46 0.77 11.60 2.68
CA HIS A 46 0.89 10.48 1.74
C HIS A 46 0.32 9.18 2.28
N LEU A 47 0.38 8.98 3.60
CA LEU A 47 -0.29 7.87 4.24
C LEU A 47 -1.81 7.98 4.09
N ASP A 48 -2.41 9.12 4.44
CA ASP A 48 -3.86 9.35 4.36
C ASP A 48 -4.37 9.13 2.92
N ILE A 49 -3.59 9.55 1.90
CA ILE A 49 -3.91 9.28 0.49
C ILE A 49 -3.84 7.78 0.17
N ALA A 50 -2.80 7.08 0.65
CA ALA A 50 -2.64 5.65 0.43
C ALA A 50 -3.77 4.84 1.09
N GLU A 51 -4.18 5.23 2.31
CA GLU A 51 -5.32 4.64 3.01
C GLU A 51 -6.61 4.84 2.22
N ALA A 52 -6.89 6.07 1.77
CA ALA A 52 -8.07 6.37 0.96
C ALA A 52 -8.16 5.57 -0.35
N ILE A 53 -7.01 5.33 -1.02
CA ILE A 53 -6.97 4.48 -2.22
C ILE A 53 -7.34 3.03 -1.89
N VAL A 54 -6.84 2.50 -0.78
CA VAL A 54 -7.14 1.11 -0.37
C VAL A 54 -8.57 0.98 0.14
N ASP A 55 -9.11 1.98 0.83
CA ASP A 55 -10.52 2.02 1.22
C ASP A 55 -11.45 2.00 0.00
N ALA A 56 -11.18 2.85 -1.00
CA ALA A 56 -11.94 2.84 -2.26
C ALA A 56 -11.86 1.46 -2.96
N HIS A 57 -10.68 0.84 -2.97
CA HIS A 57 -10.52 -0.51 -3.51
C HIS A 57 -11.31 -1.57 -2.74
N ILE A 58 -11.35 -1.48 -1.41
CA ILE A 58 -12.15 -2.35 -0.55
C ILE A 58 -13.64 -2.18 -0.86
N GLU A 59 -14.11 -0.94 -1.03
CA GLU A 59 -15.50 -0.65 -1.42
C GLU A 59 -15.83 -1.32 -2.74
N GLU A 60 -15.01 -1.11 -3.79
CA GLU A 60 -15.20 -1.72 -5.10
C GLU A 60 -15.20 -3.26 -5.06
N LEU A 61 -14.32 -3.88 -4.27
CA LEU A 61 -14.28 -5.34 -4.08
C LEU A 61 -15.53 -5.90 -3.40
N THR A 62 -16.19 -5.08 -2.57
CA THR A 62 -17.35 -5.50 -1.77
C THR A 62 -18.69 -5.02 -2.35
N GLU A 63 -18.65 -4.39 -3.52
CA GLU A 63 -19.83 -3.90 -4.24
C GLU A 63 -20.81 -5.04 -4.56
N PRO A 64 -22.08 -4.93 -4.16
CA PRO A 64 -23.10 -5.91 -4.50
C PRO A 64 -23.27 -6.04 -6.02
N GLY A 65 -23.22 -7.28 -6.53
CA GLY A 65 -23.40 -7.52 -7.97
C GLY A 65 -22.16 -7.28 -8.82
N LEU A 66 -20.99 -7.09 -8.20
CA LEU A 66 -19.69 -7.04 -8.89
C LEU A 66 -19.51 -8.24 -9.82
N SER A 67 -19.34 -7.96 -11.12
CA SER A 67 -19.11 -9.03 -12.10
C SER A 67 -17.78 -9.73 -11.86
N ARG A 68 -17.66 -11.00 -12.27
CA ARG A 68 -16.41 -11.76 -12.14
C ARG A 68 -15.24 -11.07 -12.87
N ALA A 69 -15.49 -10.48 -14.04
CA ALA A 69 -14.46 -9.79 -14.82
C ALA A 69 -13.98 -8.51 -14.12
N ALA A 70 -14.90 -7.73 -13.54
CA ALA A 70 -14.56 -6.55 -12.76
C ALA A 70 -13.77 -6.94 -11.48
N ALA A 71 -14.23 -7.97 -10.76
CA ALA A 71 -13.51 -8.48 -9.61
C ALA A 71 -12.07 -8.93 -9.95
N GLU A 72 -11.87 -9.55 -11.11
CA GLU A 72 -10.52 -9.95 -11.55
C GLU A 72 -9.64 -8.76 -11.94
N ALA A 73 -10.22 -7.75 -12.58
CA ALA A 73 -9.53 -6.50 -12.88
C ALA A 73 -9.03 -5.81 -11.60
N LEU A 74 -9.87 -5.77 -10.55
CA LEU A 74 -9.49 -5.23 -9.23
C LEU A 74 -8.36 -6.04 -8.59
N ARG A 75 -8.47 -7.38 -8.56
CA ARG A 75 -7.41 -8.25 -7.98
C ARG A 75 -6.05 -8.10 -8.64
N THR A 76 -6.03 -7.66 -9.89
CA THR A 76 -4.83 -7.53 -10.70
C THR A 76 -4.40 -6.08 -10.91
N ASP A 77 -5.08 -5.09 -10.31
CA ASP A 77 -4.75 -3.68 -10.48
C ASP A 77 -3.31 -3.38 -10.00
N PRO A 78 -2.38 -3.07 -10.92
CA PRO A 78 -1.00 -2.77 -10.55
C PRO A 78 -0.86 -1.50 -9.70
N ARG A 79 -1.83 -0.58 -9.75
CA ARG A 79 -1.81 0.69 -9.00
C ARG A 79 -2.07 0.40 -7.53
N CYS A 80 -3.19 -0.24 -7.25
CA CYS A 80 -3.55 -0.67 -5.91
C CYS A 80 -2.48 -1.62 -5.33
N ARG A 81 -1.89 -2.50 -6.16
CA ARG A 81 -0.78 -3.38 -5.73
C ARG A 81 0.41 -2.60 -5.18
N VAL A 82 0.80 -1.52 -5.84
CA VAL A 82 1.94 -0.69 -5.41
C VAL A 82 1.63 0.03 -4.11
N VAL A 83 0.40 0.55 -3.95
CA VAL A 83 -0.03 1.24 -2.72
C VAL A 83 -0.08 0.28 -1.53
N VAL A 84 -0.71 -0.89 -1.69
CA VAL A 84 -0.76 -1.94 -0.65
C VAL A 84 0.65 -2.41 -0.27
N ALA A 85 1.55 -2.54 -1.25
CA ALA A 85 2.95 -2.90 -0.98
C ALA A 85 3.69 -1.81 -0.19
N ALA A 86 3.42 -0.53 -0.47
CA ALA A 86 4.02 0.58 0.28
C ALA A 86 3.51 0.61 1.73
N LEU A 87 2.19 0.47 1.94
CA LEU A 87 1.60 0.38 3.28
C LEU A 87 2.16 -0.80 4.09
N HIS A 88 2.24 -1.97 3.47
CA HIS A 88 2.85 -3.15 4.10
C HIS A 88 4.33 -2.91 4.45
N TYR A 89 5.12 -2.32 3.55
CA TYR A 89 6.53 -1.98 3.81
C TYR A 89 6.67 -1.06 5.03
N VAL A 90 5.89 0.01 5.06
CA VAL A 90 5.92 0.99 6.14
C VAL A 90 5.53 0.35 7.49
N ALA A 91 4.49 -0.49 7.49
CA ALA A 91 4.02 -1.13 8.72
C ALA A 91 4.98 -2.21 9.25
N THR A 92 5.69 -2.92 8.37
CA THR A 92 6.50 -4.10 8.73
C THR A 92 7.99 -3.81 8.93
N ARG A 93 8.40 -2.55 8.93
CA ARG A 93 9.81 -2.12 8.95
C ARG A 93 10.63 -2.45 10.21
N ASP A 94 10.11 -3.29 11.11
CA ASP A 94 10.85 -3.85 12.25
C ASP A 94 11.73 -5.06 11.88
N CYS A 95 11.97 -5.33 10.59
CA CYS A 95 12.89 -6.39 10.17
C CYS A 95 14.35 -5.92 10.36
N PRO A 96 15.23 -6.69 11.04
CA PRO A 96 16.53 -6.18 11.45
C PRO A 96 17.44 -5.83 10.27
N PRO A 97 18.32 -4.83 10.42
CA PRO A 97 19.18 -4.33 9.35
C PRO A 97 20.36 -5.30 9.14
N TYR A 98 20.15 -6.36 8.38
CA TYR A 98 21.24 -7.21 7.89
C TYR A 98 21.25 -7.28 6.36
N VAL A 99 21.32 -6.13 5.70
CA VAL A 99 21.94 -6.01 4.37
C VAL A 99 22.64 -4.67 4.25
N VAL A 100 23.95 -4.66 4.50
CA VAL A 100 24.84 -3.51 4.28
C VAL A 100 24.95 -3.26 2.77
N GLY A 101 24.51 -2.09 2.29
CA GLY A 101 24.95 -1.56 0.99
C GLY A 101 23.93 -0.82 0.12
N ALA A 102 22.62 -0.96 0.36
CA ALA A 102 21.61 -0.16 -0.34
C ALA A 102 20.92 0.77 0.67
N ARG A 103 20.91 2.09 0.39
CA ARG A 103 20.08 3.03 1.16
C ARG A 103 18.63 2.58 1.00
N GLU A 104 18.06 2.02 2.06
CA GLU A 104 16.65 1.69 2.06
C GLU A 104 15.84 2.99 1.96
N PRO A 105 14.84 3.05 1.06
CA PRO A 105 13.97 4.21 0.98
C PRO A 105 13.26 4.38 2.33
N ASP A 106 13.15 5.62 2.76
CA ASP A 106 12.36 5.94 3.95
C ASP A 106 10.86 5.85 3.65
N ASP A 107 10.05 5.91 4.71
CA ASP A 107 8.61 5.71 4.62
C ASP A 107 7.95 6.78 3.74
N LEU A 108 8.44 8.03 3.83
CA LEU A 108 8.01 9.15 3.00
C LEU A 108 8.32 8.91 1.52
N GLU A 109 9.56 8.52 1.20
CA GLU A 109 9.98 8.25 -0.18
C GLU A 109 9.12 7.15 -0.80
N MET A 110 8.83 6.10 -0.04
CA MET A 110 7.98 4.98 -0.49
C MET A 110 6.52 5.39 -0.70
N LEU A 111 5.91 6.07 0.28
CA LEU A 111 4.52 6.49 0.19
C LEU A 111 4.33 7.52 -0.93
N ARG A 112 5.22 8.52 -1.02
CA ARG A 112 5.17 9.54 -2.08
C ARG A 112 5.25 8.93 -3.47
N TRP A 113 6.16 7.97 -3.66
CA TRP A 113 6.28 7.26 -4.93
C TRP A 113 5.00 6.47 -5.25
N ALA A 114 4.47 5.71 -4.30
CA ALA A 114 3.29 4.88 -4.51
C ALA A 114 2.04 5.72 -4.81
N THR A 115 1.78 6.77 -4.05
CA THR A 115 0.63 7.66 -4.29
C THR A 115 0.78 8.43 -5.59
N GLY A 116 2.00 8.88 -5.93
CA GLY A 116 2.25 9.57 -7.20
C GLY A 116 2.00 8.68 -8.42
N LEU A 117 2.37 7.39 -8.34
CA LEU A 117 2.12 6.42 -9.39
C LEU A 117 0.62 6.13 -9.55
N ALA A 118 -0.12 6.02 -8.44
CA ALA A 118 -1.56 5.85 -8.46
C ALA A 118 -2.27 7.09 -9.06
N GLN A 119 -1.88 8.29 -8.66
CA GLN A 119 -2.46 9.55 -9.14
C GLN A 119 -2.21 9.79 -10.63
N ALA A 120 -0.99 9.53 -11.12
CA ALA A 120 -0.65 9.71 -12.55
C ALA A 120 -1.44 8.78 -13.48
N ALA A 121 -2.06 7.74 -12.92
CA ALA A 121 -2.84 6.76 -13.67
C ALA A 121 -4.36 7.06 -13.66
N CYS A 122 -4.82 8.01 -12.85
CA CYS A 122 -6.18 8.54 -12.95
C CYS A 122 -6.29 9.39 -14.23
N PRO A 123 -7.28 9.13 -15.12
CA PRO A 123 -7.56 10.05 -16.21
C PRO A 123 -7.92 11.40 -15.58
N VAL A 124 -7.16 12.45 -15.92
CA VAL A 124 -7.57 13.83 -15.66
C VAL A 124 -8.95 14.00 -16.28
N GLY A 125 -9.95 14.26 -15.42
CA GLY A 125 -11.28 14.68 -15.84
C GLY A 125 -11.24 16.00 -16.59
#